data_AF-A0A7V3WL08-F1
#
_entry.id   AF-A0A7V3WL08-F1
#
_cell.length_a   1.000
_cell.length_b   1.000
_cell.length_c   1.000
_cell.angle_alpha   90.00
_cell.angle_beta   90.00
_cell.angle_gamma   90.00
#
_symmetry.space_group_name_H-M   'P 1'
#
loop_
_entity.id
_entity.type
_entity.pdbx_description
1 polymer ?
#
loop_
_entity_poly.entity_id
_entity_poly.type
_entity_poly.pdbx_seq_one_letter_code
_entity_poly.pdbx_strand_id
1 'polypeptide(L)'
;MTYEKKLIALTLILCLTLLSGVSVYALYLDESEYDKIAWTWEEYAPYDFDYNCLAYAIGDTDTWHWPSDNETCTLNEARVYLASYGYDYSYSASNPTILYYGQSTDLIDHFAKKVGTSTSRAKWGMLEVMTSYSLDPYYDNEDSYYDKLPGGFY
;
A
#
# COMPACT_ATOMS: atom_id res chain seq x y z
N MET A 1 -50.23 14.18 31.19
CA MET A 1 -49.04 13.30 31.16
C MET A 1 -48.02 13.88 32.13
N THR A 2 -47.86 13.22 33.27
CA THR A 2 -47.17 13.73 34.48
C THR A 2 -45.70 14.04 34.22
N TYR A 3 -45.20 15.08 34.88
CA TYR A 3 -43.85 15.65 34.74
C TYR A 3 -42.73 14.58 34.73
N GLU A 4 -42.92 13.51 35.49
CA GLU A 4 -42.05 12.33 35.57
C GLU A 4 -41.83 11.63 34.22
N LYS A 5 -42.86 11.53 33.36
CA LYS A 5 -42.75 10.91 32.03
C LYS A 5 -41.93 11.75 31.05
N LYS A 6 -41.96 13.08 31.21
CA LYS A 6 -41.14 14.01 30.40
C LYS A 6 -39.68 13.99 30.83
N LEU A 7 -39.43 13.88 32.13
CA LEU A 7 -38.07 13.77 32.68
C LEU A 7 -37.39 12.47 32.22
N ILE A 8 -38.09 11.34 32.30
CA ILE A 8 -37.58 10.04 31.82
C ILE A 8 -37.28 10.07 30.32
N ALA A 9 -38.17 10.66 29.52
CA ALA A 9 -37.95 10.80 28.07
C ALA A 9 -36.73 11.68 27.76
N LEU A 10 -36.52 12.77 28.51
CA LEU A 10 -35.38 13.66 28.32
C LEU A 10 -34.06 12.97 28.69
N THR A 11 -34.03 12.19 29.78
CA THR A 11 -32.84 11.43 30.20
C THR A 11 -32.50 10.33 29.19
N LEU A 12 -33.50 9.64 28.63
CA LEU A 12 -33.30 8.65 27.58
C LEU A 12 -32.73 9.24 26.30
N ILE A 13 -33.25 10.40 25.86
CA ILE A 13 -32.73 11.10 24.68
C ILE A 13 -31.29 11.57 24.90
N LEU A 14 -30.98 12.10 26.09
CA LEU A 14 -29.63 12.54 26.44
C LEU A 14 -28.63 11.37 26.47
N CYS A 15 -29.02 10.22 27.03
CA CYS A 15 -28.20 9.00 27.02
C CYS A 15 -27.96 8.47 25.60
N LEU A 16 -28.97 8.52 24.72
CA LEU A 16 -28.80 8.09 23.32
C LEU A 16 -27.83 8.99 22.53
N THR A 17 -27.84 10.31 22.79
CA THR A 17 -26.91 11.24 22.11
C THR A 17 -25.47 11.17 22.60
N LEU A 18 -25.23 10.63 23.80
CA LEU A 18 -23.89 10.45 24.36
C LEU A 18 -23.23 9.14 23.90
N LEU A 19 -23.99 8.22 23.30
CA LEU A 19 -23.51 6.93 22.79
C LEU A 19 -23.19 6.94 21.28
N SER A 20 -23.51 8.00 20.55
CA SER A 20 -23.20 8.10 19.11
C SER A 20 -21.78 8.58 18.80
N GLY A 21 -20.94 8.72 19.81
CA GLY A 21 -19.51 9.04 19.66
C GLY A 21 -18.62 7.80 19.60
N VAL A 22 -18.92 6.82 18.76
CA VAL A 22 -17.88 5.87 18.33
C VAL A 22 -17.00 6.59 17.32
N SER A 23 -15.89 7.11 17.81
CA SER A 23 -14.79 7.58 16.98
C SER A 23 -14.26 6.41 16.15
N VAL A 24 -14.34 6.54 14.82
CA VAL A 24 -13.71 5.65 13.84
C VAL A 24 -12.19 5.88 13.93
N TYR A 25 -11.55 5.20 14.88
CA TYR A 25 -10.09 5.01 14.93
C TYR A 25 -9.84 3.53 14.58
N ALA A 26 -8.98 3.11 13.67
CA ALA A 26 -8.17 3.80 12.67
C ALA A 26 -7.99 2.76 11.53
N LEU A 27 -8.19 3.16 10.28
CA LEU A 27 -7.84 2.36 9.10
C LEU A 27 -6.41 2.62 8.64
N TYR A 28 -5.63 3.29 9.51
CA TYR A 28 -4.27 3.74 9.28
C TYR A 28 -3.39 3.23 10.40
N LEU A 29 -2.16 2.88 10.06
CA LEU A 29 -1.13 2.62 11.06
C LEU A 29 -0.70 3.96 11.70
N ASP A 30 -0.15 3.89 12.92
CA ASP A 30 0.52 5.05 13.49
C ASP A 30 1.71 5.46 12.60
N GLU A 31 2.00 6.77 12.50
CA GLU A 31 3.11 7.29 11.68
C GLU A 31 4.43 6.56 11.94
N SER A 32 4.68 6.18 13.20
CA SER A 32 5.87 5.43 13.61
C SER A 32 5.99 4.04 12.98
N GLU A 33 4.90 3.44 12.50
CA GLU A 33 4.96 2.18 11.75
C GLU A 33 5.39 2.40 10.30
N TYR A 34 4.92 3.48 9.66
CA TYR A 34 5.39 3.84 8.31
C TYR A 34 6.86 4.27 8.31
N ASP A 35 7.30 4.99 9.35
CA ASP A 35 8.69 5.40 9.54
C ASP A 35 9.67 4.22 9.68
N LYS A 36 9.19 3.03 10.05
CA LYS A 36 10.00 1.80 10.05
C LYS A 36 10.13 1.18 8.67
N ILE A 37 9.11 1.36 7.82
CA ILE A 37 9.09 0.80 6.47
C ILE A 37 10.02 1.62 5.57
N ALA A 38 9.86 2.94 5.57
CA ALA A 38 10.56 3.80 4.63
C ALA A 38 10.88 5.18 5.22
N TRP A 39 11.95 5.80 4.72
CA TRP A 39 12.40 7.11 5.19
C TRP A 39 11.67 8.28 4.54
N THR A 40 10.80 8.01 3.55
CA THR A 40 9.98 9.04 2.89
C THR A 40 8.63 8.49 2.46
N TRP A 41 7.56 9.07 3.00
CA TRP A 41 6.21 8.66 2.71
C TRP A 41 5.20 9.80 2.92
N GLU A 42 4.12 9.76 2.14
CA GLU A 42 2.94 10.61 2.28
C GLU A 42 1.74 9.81 1.76
N GLU A 43 0.65 9.78 2.52
CA GLU A 43 -0.58 9.11 2.08
C GLU A 43 -1.10 9.72 0.77
N TYR A 44 -1.37 8.87 -0.21
CA TYR A 44 -1.96 9.27 -1.50
C TYR A 44 -3.42 8.87 -1.63
N ALA A 45 -3.77 7.66 -1.20
CA ALA A 45 -5.11 7.13 -1.31
C ALA A 45 -5.41 6.21 -0.12
N PRO A 46 -6.69 6.15 0.31
CA PRO A 46 -7.08 5.40 1.48
C PRO A 46 -6.91 3.89 1.28
N TYR A 47 -7.10 3.17 2.38
CA TYR A 47 -7.09 1.72 2.41
C TYR A 47 -8.08 1.11 1.39
N ASP A 48 -7.66 0.06 0.69
CA ASP A 48 -8.53 -0.70 -0.22
C ASP A 48 -8.10 -2.17 -0.28
N PHE A 49 -9.06 -3.08 -0.06
CA PHE A 49 -8.84 -4.53 -0.06
C PHE A 49 -8.94 -5.17 -1.43
N ASP A 50 -9.46 -4.48 -2.43
CA ASP A 50 -9.77 -5.07 -3.74
C ASP A 50 -8.52 -5.29 -4.60
N TYR A 51 -7.41 -4.63 -4.26
CA TYR A 51 -6.17 -4.70 -5.02
C TYR A 51 -4.91 -4.59 -4.12
N ASN A 52 -3.81 -5.18 -4.58
CA ASN A 52 -2.51 -5.16 -3.91
C ASN A 52 -1.51 -4.19 -4.59
N CYS A 53 -0.24 -4.20 -4.15
CA CYS A 53 0.78 -3.29 -4.66
C CYS A 53 1.09 -3.50 -6.15
N LEU A 54 1.07 -4.75 -6.64
CA LEU A 54 1.28 -5.05 -8.06
C LEU A 54 0.09 -4.59 -8.91
N ALA A 55 -1.13 -4.89 -8.46
CA ALA A 55 -2.36 -4.44 -9.09
C ALA A 55 -2.38 -2.90 -9.26
N TYR A 56 -2.01 -2.16 -8.21
CA TYR A 56 -1.82 -0.71 -8.30
C TYR A 56 -0.75 -0.31 -9.32
N ALA A 57 0.38 -1.02 -9.34
CA ALA A 57 1.49 -0.71 -10.24
C ALA A 57 1.12 -0.86 -11.72
N ILE A 58 0.35 -1.90 -12.06
CA ILE A 58 -0.17 -2.14 -13.43
C ILE A 58 -1.42 -1.29 -13.74
N GLY A 59 -2.08 -0.73 -12.72
CA GLY A 59 -3.25 0.14 -12.86
C GLY A 59 -4.57 -0.60 -12.93
N ASP A 60 -4.63 -1.85 -12.48
CA ASP A 60 -5.88 -2.59 -12.24
C ASP A 60 -6.19 -2.53 -10.74
N THR A 61 -7.23 -1.80 -10.37
CA THR A 61 -7.63 -1.63 -8.97
C THR A 61 -8.88 -2.45 -8.62
N ASP A 62 -9.31 -3.34 -9.51
CA ASP A 62 -10.53 -4.13 -9.33
C ASP A 62 -10.23 -5.56 -8.89
N THR A 63 -8.95 -5.99 -8.94
CA THR A 63 -8.57 -7.36 -8.56
C THR A 63 -7.15 -7.47 -8.00
N TRP A 64 -6.92 -8.55 -7.26
CA TRP A 64 -5.60 -8.93 -6.78
C TRP A 64 -4.79 -9.58 -7.88
N HIS A 65 -3.59 -9.05 -8.09
CA HIS A 65 -2.64 -9.57 -9.08
C HIS A 65 -1.39 -10.06 -8.38
N TRP A 66 -0.95 -11.27 -8.68
CA TRP A 66 0.37 -11.72 -8.24
C TRP A 66 0.99 -12.69 -9.25
N PRO A 67 2.34 -12.68 -9.45
CA PRO A 67 2.98 -13.52 -10.47
C PRO A 67 3.06 -15.01 -10.10
N SER A 68 2.89 -15.33 -8.82
CA SER A 68 2.96 -16.70 -8.29
C SER A 68 1.81 -16.95 -7.29
N ASP A 69 1.60 -18.20 -6.89
CA ASP A 69 0.60 -18.58 -5.89
C ASP A 69 1.02 -18.22 -4.44
N ASN A 70 2.27 -17.80 -4.24
CA ASN A 70 2.79 -17.35 -2.95
C ASN A 70 2.90 -15.81 -2.93
N GLU A 71 2.92 -15.18 -1.75
CA GLU A 71 3.09 -13.72 -1.61
C GLU A 71 4.47 -13.19 -2.04
N THR A 72 5.33 -14.03 -2.63
CA THR A 72 6.61 -13.66 -3.23
C THR A 72 6.78 -14.30 -4.60
N CYS A 73 7.68 -13.78 -5.43
CA CYS A 73 7.99 -14.36 -6.74
C CYS A 73 9.45 -14.15 -7.12
N THR A 74 9.90 -14.94 -8.09
CA THR A 74 11.18 -14.71 -8.77
C THR A 74 11.03 -13.63 -9.84
N LEU A 75 12.15 -13.03 -10.23
CA LEU A 75 12.21 -12.09 -11.34
C LEU A 75 11.68 -12.71 -12.65
N ASN A 76 11.92 -14.00 -12.88
CA ASN A 76 11.41 -14.65 -14.08
C ASN A 76 9.88 -14.78 -14.08
N GLU A 77 9.28 -15.12 -12.94
CA GLU A 77 7.82 -15.15 -12.78
C GLU A 77 7.22 -13.74 -12.97
N ALA A 78 7.81 -12.73 -12.33
CA ALA A 78 7.41 -11.33 -12.52
C ALA A 78 7.49 -10.91 -14.00
N ARG A 79 8.55 -11.29 -14.71
CA ARG A 79 8.72 -11.01 -16.14
C ARG A 79 7.66 -11.67 -17.01
N VAL A 80 7.40 -12.95 -16.81
CA VAL A 80 6.38 -13.67 -17.59
C VAL A 80 5.00 -13.07 -17.32
N TYR A 81 4.71 -12.77 -16.06
CA TYR A 81 3.44 -12.18 -15.66
C TYR A 81 3.25 -10.78 -16.25
N LEU A 82 4.19 -9.86 -16.02
CA LEU A 82 4.09 -8.47 -16.49
C LEU A 82 4.13 -8.36 -18.02
N ALA A 83 4.81 -9.29 -18.71
CA ALA A 83 4.73 -9.38 -20.18
C ALA A 83 3.31 -9.67 -20.68
N SER A 84 2.49 -10.41 -19.92
CA SER A 84 1.07 -10.62 -20.26
C SER A 84 0.22 -9.35 -20.14
N TYR A 85 0.69 -8.37 -19.38
CA TYR A 85 0.10 -7.02 -19.27
C TYR A 85 0.78 -6.00 -20.21
N GLY A 86 1.69 -6.45 -21.08
CA GLY A 86 2.35 -5.62 -22.09
C GLY A 86 3.59 -4.87 -21.59
N TYR A 87 4.12 -5.22 -20.41
CA TYR A 87 5.35 -4.64 -19.90
C TYR A 87 6.57 -5.46 -20.27
N ASP A 88 7.64 -4.79 -20.67
CA ASP A 88 8.93 -5.41 -20.93
C ASP A 88 9.91 -5.16 -19.78
N TYR A 89 10.84 -6.08 -19.54
CA TYR A 89 11.87 -5.93 -18.52
C TYR A 89 13.20 -5.47 -19.10
N SER A 90 13.89 -4.58 -18.39
CA SER A 90 15.30 -4.26 -18.66
C SER A 90 16.09 -4.04 -17.38
N TYR A 91 17.24 -4.71 -17.29
CA TYR A 91 18.21 -4.51 -16.21
C TYR A 91 18.81 -3.09 -16.23
N SER A 92 18.83 -2.46 -17.40
CA SER A 92 19.37 -1.11 -17.61
C SER A 92 18.29 -0.07 -17.85
N ALA A 93 17.05 -0.34 -17.40
CA ALA A 93 15.95 0.59 -17.54
C ALA A 93 16.30 1.93 -16.88
N SER A 94 16.54 2.96 -17.68
CA SER A 94 16.77 4.32 -17.17
C SER A 94 15.48 4.96 -16.65
N ASN A 95 14.33 4.47 -17.10
CA ASN A 95 13.02 5.01 -16.76
C ASN A 95 11.94 3.91 -16.67
N PRO A 96 12.03 2.98 -15.71
CA PRO A 96 11.02 1.95 -15.54
C PRO A 96 9.68 2.57 -15.11
N THR A 97 8.58 2.02 -15.64
CA THR A 97 7.20 2.33 -15.22
C THR A 97 6.85 1.63 -13.91
N ILE A 98 7.35 0.40 -13.72
CA ILE A 98 7.17 -0.41 -12.52
C ILE A 98 8.52 -0.76 -11.92
N LEU A 99 8.63 -0.52 -10.62
CA LEU A 99 9.75 -0.87 -9.75
C LEU A 99 9.38 -2.13 -8.96
N TYR A 100 10.38 -2.88 -8.55
CA TYR A 100 10.20 -4.09 -7.74
C TYR A 100 11.28 -4.18 -6.66
N TYR A 101 10.90 -4.77 -5.53
CA TYR A 101 11.70 -4.80 -4.32
C TYR A 101 11.59 -6.17 -3.66
N GLY A 102 12.60 -6.51 -2.86
CA GLY A 102 12.65 -7.72 -2.07
C GLY A 102 14.10 -8.11 -1.79
N GLN A 103 14.30 -9.16 -1.00
CA GLN A 103 15.63 -9.55 -0.51
C GLN A 103 16.59 -10.01 -1.62
N SER A 104 16.03 -10.48 -2.75
CA SER A 104 16.82 -10.87 -3.92
C SER A 104 15.94 -10.96 -5.16
N THR A 105 16.55 -11.14 -6.33
CA THR A 105 15.80 -11.44 -7.56
C THR A 105 15.03 -12.77 -7.52
N ASP A 106 15.27 -13.62 -6.52
CA ASP A 106 14.52 -14.86 -6.32
C ASP A 106 13.41 -14.71 -5.26
N LEU A 107 13.34 -13.54 -4.59
CA LEU A 107 12.39 -13.25 -3.53
C LEU A 107 11.93 -11.79 -3.63
N ILE A 108 11.08 -11.52 -4.63
CA ILE A 108 10.40 -10.25 -4.85
C ILE A 108 9.04 -10.32 -4.16
N ASP A 109 8.75 -9.35 -3.31
CA ASP A 109 7.55 -9.28 -2.46
C ASP A 109 6.84 -7.93 -2.53
N HIS A 110 7.39 -6.97 -3.29
CA HIS A 110 6.79 -5.65 -3.40
C HIS A 110 7.02 -4.99 -4.76
N PHE A 111 6.02 -4.22 -5.20
CA PHE A 111 6.00 -3.51 -6.47
C PHE A 111 5.52 -2.08 -6.27
N ALA A 112 6.10 -1.14 -7.02
CA ALA A 112 5.69 0.26 -7.02
C ALA A 112 5.55 0.81 -8.43
N LYS A 113 4.63 1.76 -8.60
CA LYS A 113 4.51 2.57 -9.81
C LYS A 113 5.44 3.76 -9.74
N LYS A 114 6.26 3.98 -10.77
CA LYS A 114 6.95 5.26 -10.93
C LYS A 114 5.96 6.32 -11.40
N VAL A 115 5.87 7.44 -10.70
CA VAL A 115 4.95 8.55 -11.02
C VAL A 115 5.66 9.89 -11.26
N GLY A 116 6.97 9.94 -11.02
CA GLY A 116 7.83 11.09 -11.32
C GLY A 116 9.29 10.67 -11.44
N THR A 117 10.18 11.62 -11.71
CA THR A 117 11.62 11.34 -11.90
C THR A 117 12.23 10.59 -10.71
N SER A 118 11.87 11.00 -9.50
CA SER A 118 12.34 10.44 -8.22
C SER A 118 11.16 10.14 -7.30
N THR A 119 9.99 9.82 -7.85
CA THR A 119 8.78 9.60 -7.06
C THR A 119 8.13 8.29 -7.47
N SER A 120 7.86 7.45 -6.48
CA SER A 120 7.11 6.21 -6.63
C SER A 120 5.84 6.24 -5.79
N ARG A 121 4.90 5.35 -6.13
CA ARG A 121 3.71 5.06 -5.34
C ARG A 121 3.48 3.57 -5.27
N ALA A 122 3.14 3.08 -4.09
CA ALA A 122 2.83 1.68 -3.86
C ALA A 122 1.91 1.50 -2.67
N LYS A 123 1.33 0.32 -2.55
CA LYS A 123 0.61 -0.05 -1.32
C LYS A 123 1.57 -0.62 -0.29
N TRP A 124 1.61 -0.07 0.91
CA TRP A 124 2.48 -0.56 1.98
C TRP A 124 1.66 -1.16 3.11
N GLY A 125 2.04 -2.35 3.57
CA GLY A 125 1.34 -3.00 4.67
C GLY A 125 -0.17 -3.13 4.42
N MET A 126 -0.98 -2.81 5.44
CA MET A 126 -2.43 -3.00 5.45
C MET A 126 -3.20 -1.90 4.68
N LEU A 127 -2.92 -1.80 3.38
CA LEU A 127 -3.90 -1.48 2.31
C LEU A 127 -3.96 -0.04 1.78
N GLU A 128 -3.25 0.95 2.30
CA GLU A 128 -3.22 2.31 1.74
C GLU A 128 -2.19 2.45 0.62
N VAL A 129 -2.35 3.49 -0.22
CA VAL A 129 -1.33 3.86 -1.21
C VAL A 129 -0.48 5.00 -0.65
N MET A 130 0.83 4.78 -0.59
CA MET A 130 1.80 5.79 -0.16
C MET A 130 2.57 6.34 -1.35
N THR A 131 2.82 7.65 -1.33
CA THR A 131 3.80 8.33 -2.18
C THR A 131 5.14 8.37 -1.49
N SER A 132 6.20 8.00 -2.20
CA SER A 132 7.57 8.18 -1.74
C SER A 132 8.33 9.13 -2.64
N TYR A 133 9.15 10.00 -2.04
CA TYR A 133 10.01 10.95 -2.74
C TYR A 133 11.38 10.34 -3.11
N SER A 134 11.39 9.03 -3.37
CA SER A 134 12.51 8.26 -3.90
C SER A 134 11.99 7.13 -4.79
N LEU A 135 12.82 6.62 -5.71
CA LEU A 135 12.54 5.33 -6.36
C LEU A 135 12.99 4.14 -5.50
N ASP A 136 13.68 4.42 -4.41
CA ASP A 136 14.22 3.48 -3.43
C ASP A 136 14.04 4.08 -2.01
N PRO A 137 12.82 4.04 -1.46
CA PRO A 137 12.49 4.74 -0.23
C PRO A 137 12.74 3.91 1.04
N TYR A 138 13.20 2.68 0.91
CA TYR A 138 13.41 1.76 2.03
C TYR A 138 14.80 1.97 2.63
N TYR A 139 14.98 1.53 3.87
CA TYR A 139 16.27 1.61 4.53
C TYR A 139 17.22 0.52 3.99
N ASP A 140 18.52 0.76 4.03
CA ASP A 140 19.54 -0.25 3.74
C ASP A 140 20.04 -0.79 5.08
N ASN A 141 19.23 -1.61 5.74
CA ASN A 141 19.55 -2.23 7.02
C ASN A 141 18.90 -3.61 7.15
N GLU A 142 19.37 -4.42 8.12
CA GLU A 142 18.88 -5.80 8.33
C GLU A 142 17.37 -5.89 8.63
N ASP A 143 16.73 -4.78 8.99
CA ASP A 143 15.31 -4.68 9.31
C ASP A 143 14.45 -4.21 8.11
N SER A 144 15.08 -3.78 7.03
CA SER A 144 14.42 -3.40 5.78
C SER A 144 14.06 -4.66 5.00
N TYR A 145 12.77 -4.91 4.87
CA TYR A 145 12.28 -6.06 4.11
C TYR A 145 12.38 -5.85 2.58
N TYR A 146 12.62 -4.60 2.13
CA TYR A 146 12.45 -4.19 0.73
C TYR A 146 13.68 -3.50 0.15
N ASP A 147 14.68 -4.26 -0.28
CA ASP A 147 15.75 -3.67 -1.08
C ASP A 147 15.30 -3.44 -2.52
N LYS A 148 15.62 -2.28 -3.10
CA LYS A 148 15.39 -2.08 -4.53
C LYS A 148 16.33 -2.95 -5.35
N LEU A 149 15.72 -3.78 -6.19
CA LEU A 149 16.45 -4.66 -7.08
C LEU A 149 16.81 -3.95 -8.40
N PRO A 150 17.92 -4.36 -9.04
CA PRO A 150 18.41 -3.68 -10.23
C PRO A 150 17.52 -3.92 -11.46
N GLY A 151 17.05 -2.84 -12.08
CA GLY A 151 16.26 -2.86 -13.31
C GLY A 151 14.85 -2.30 -13.12
N GLY A 152 13.94 -2.72 -13.98
CA GLY A 152 12.51 -2.45 -13.86
C GLY A 152 11.74 -2.81 -15.14
N PHE A 153 10.42 -2.59 -15.09
CA PHE A 153 9.51 -2.91 -16.19
C PHE A 153 8.97 -1.62 -16.82
N TYR A 154 8.81 -1.58 -18.14
CA TYR A 154 8.40 -0.39 -18.89
C TYR A 154 7.18 -0.63 -19.78
#